data_AF-A0A7X0UY42-F1
#
_entry.id   AF-A0A7X0UY42-F1
#
_cell.length_a   1.000
_cell.length_b   1.000
_cell.length_c   1.000
_cell.angle_alpha   90.00
_cell.angle_beta   90.00
_cell.angle_gamma   90.00
#
_symmetry.space_group_name_H-M   'P 1'
#
loop_
_entity.id
_entity.type
_entity.pdbx_description
1 polymer ?
#
loop_
_entity_poly.entity_id
_entity_poly.type
_entity_poly.pdbx_seq_one_letter_code
_entity_poly.pdbx_strand_id
1 'polypeptide(L)'
;MRMIALLVAMSVAAGCVGVPGPVTGDRSVREAVQRPISDAWPRTLVRAKQRSAGGAPVPAVRAFEYAYAPPDSPGLQQIHVRVRDADLLHRLPEVQAMDGLFVLPRRLRYVTAECGEFGAFYRPAETEVVLCYETLRTLYERGLEQQQRGGLDDGYPLRYVRANIRFIVLHETGHALAHLLDLPVTGRQEDAMDQLAAILMLRFADLDETSAQVIGNLRMAADWLLSRSTGAYNLHAYADEHALGEQRYFNLQCLIYGTDPAAFADMVDAGDLTPARAQGCPRETRMATRAWLRLLLPHLAPDFELYEDEAQRYLQHQW
;
A
#
# COMPACT_ATOMS: atom_id res chain seq x y z
N MET A 1 45.10 69.78 -9.35
CA MET A 1 44.15 70.85 -9.72
C MET A 1 42.75 70.23 -9.76
N ARG A 2 41.88 70.60 -8.80
CA ARG A 2 40.40 70.52 -8.72
C ARG A 2 39.67 69.24 -9.22
N MET A 3 38.99 68.51 -8.33
CA MET A 3 37.51 68.46 -8.11
C MET A 3 36.74 67.98 -9.37
N ILE A 4 35.82 67.01 -9.32
CA ILE A 4 34.55 67.00 -8.58
C ILE A 4 34.06 65.54 -8.42
N ALA A 5 33.66 65.16 -7.20
CA ALA A 5 32.87 63.96 -6.93
C ALA A 5 31.38 64.30 -7.05
N LEU A 6 30.62 63.46 -7.77
CA LEU A 6 29.16 63.61 -7.89
C LEU A 6 28.49 62.66 -6.89
N LEU A 7 27.99 63.22 -5.78
CA LEU A 7 27.01 62.56 -4.91
C LEU A 7 25.66 62.52 -5.63
N VAL A 8 25.08 61.33 -5.78
CA VAL A 8 23.65 61.17 -6.05
C VAL A 8 22.97 60.87 -4.71
N ALA A 9 22.21 61.85 -4.22
CA ALA A 9 21.27 61.68 -3.12
C ALA A 9 20.00 61.01 -3.67
N MET A 10 19.59 59.89 -3.09
CA MET A 10 18.21 59.42 -3.18
C MET A 10 17.59 59.40 -1.78
N SER A 11 16.43 60.04 -1.75
CA SER A 11 15.56 60.34 -0.63
C SER A 11 14.92 59.08 -0.06
N VAL A 12 15.00 58.92 1.27
CA VAL A 12 14.24 57.91 2.02
C VAL A 12 12.82 58.44 2.21
N ALA A 13 11.85 57.86 1.51
CA ALA A 13 10.43 58.02 1.84
C ALA A 13 10.06 57.00 2.92
N ALA A 14 9.68 57.50 4.09
CA ALA A 14 9.15 56.69 5.19
C ALA A 14 7.73 56.21 4.83
N GLY A 15 7.61 54.94 4.42
CA GLY A 15 6.34 54.22 4.34
C GLY A 15 6.15 53.37 5.60
N CYS A 16 5.06 53.60 6.33
CA CYS A 16 4.67 52.79 7.48
C CYS A 16 4.40 51.34 7.05
N VAL A 17 5.24 50.40 7.49
CA VAL A 17 4.99 48.95 7.36
C VAL A 17 4.08 48.54 8.52
N GLY A 18 2.85 48.13 8.20
CA GLY A 18 1.93 47.52 9.15
C GLY A 18 2.44 46.14 9.58
N VAL A 19 2.52 45.94 10.88
CA VAL A 19 2.80 44.64 11.52
C VAL A 19 1.63 43.69 11.23
N PRO A 20 1.85 42.47 10.69
CA PRO A 20 0.78 41.49 10.61
C PRO A 20 0.48 40.98 12.03
N GLY A 21 -0.77 41.17 12.46
CA GLY A 21 -1.29 40.61 13.70
C GLY A 21 -1.33 39.07 13.67
N PRO A 22 -1.49 38.43 14.84
CA PRO A 22 -1.50 36.97 14.92
C PRO A 22 -2.66 36.42 14.10
N VAL A 23 -2.36 35.53 13.17
CA VAL A 23 -3.35 34.74 12.43
C VAL A 23 -4.11 33.93 13.48
N THR A 24 -5.33 34.36 13.75
CA THR A 24 -6.27 33.62 14.58
C THR A 24 -6.55 32.32 13.87
N GLY A 25 -6.14 31.21 14.50
CA GLY A 25 -6.39 29.86 13.99
C GLY A 25 -7.89 29.70 13.73
N ASP A 26 -8.22 29.38 12.47
CA ASP A 26 -9.58 29.19 12.01
C ASP A 26 -10.27 28.13 12.90
N ARG A 27 -11.29 28.59 13.63
CA ARG A 27 -12.10 27.76 14.54
C ARG A 27 -12.81 26.63 13.78
N SER A 28 -13.02 26.80 12.46
CA SER A 28 -13.65 25.79 11.61
C SER A 28 -12.79 24.53 11.44
N VAL A 29 -11.46 24.68 11.47
CA VAL A 29 -10.52 23.55 11.39
C VAL A 29 -10.49 22.79 12.71
N ARG A 30 -10.68 23.46 13.85
CA ARG A 30 -10.67 22.83 15.19
C ARG A 30 -11.97 22.08 15.51
N GLU A 31 -13.11 22.46 14.96
CA GLU A 31 -14.36 21.70 15.14
C GLU A 31 -14.40 20.42 14.29
N ALA A 32 -13.66 20.36 13.18
CA ALA A 32 -13.45 19.11 12.44
C ALA A 32 -12.56 18.09 13.18
N VAL A 33 -11.80 18.55 14.19
CA VAL A 33 -10.81 17.77 14.97
C VAL A 33 -11.46 17.00 16.15
N GLN A 34 -12.76 17.17 16.40
CA GLN A 34 -13.43 16.57 17.57
C GLN A 34 -14.32 15.35 17.28
N ARG A 35 -14.23 14.72 16.11
CA ARG A 35 -14.86 13.40 15.89
C ARG A 35 -13.81 12.31 16.06
N PRO A 36 -13.91 11.47 17.10
CA PRO A 36 -13.08 10.29 17.18
C PRO A 36 -13.35 9.43 15.95
N ILE A 37 -12.30 9.11 15.18
CA ILE A 37 -12.35 8.10 14.14
C ILE A 37 -12.30 6.76 14.85
N SER A 38 -13.40 6.37 15.48
CA SER A 38 -13.53 5.02 16.00
C SER A 38 -14.12 4.05 14.96
N ASP A 39 -14.88 4.52 13.95
CA ASP A 39 -15.64 3.60 13.07
C ASP A 39 -15.88 4.11 11.63
N ALA A 40 -15.12 5.09 11.13
CA ALA A 40 -15.50 5.80 9.89
C ALA A 40 -15.19 5.06 8.57
N TRP A 41 -14.35 4.02 8.58
CA TRP A 41 -14.09 3.18 7.40
C TRP A 41 -14.49 1.72 7.69
N PRO A 42 -15.54 1.20 7.04
CA PRO A 42 -15.86 -0.21 7.17
C PRO A 42 -14.66 -1.05 6.72
N ARG A 43 -14.16 -1.94 7.58
CA ARG A 43 -13.04 -2.83 7.25
C ARG A 43 -13.36 -3.63 5.99
N THR A 44 -14.56 -4.21 5.91
CA THR A 44 -15.10 -4.82 4.69
C THR A 44 -16.31 -4.07 4.15
N LEU A 45 -16.42 -4.01 2.82
CA LEU A 45 -17.61 -3.51 2.10
C LEU A 45 -18.43 -4.64 1.46
N VAL A 46 -17.95 -5.88 1.59
CA VAL A 46 -18.54 -7.07 0.96
C VAL A 46 -18.84 -8.11 2.04
N ARG A 47 -19.98 -8.78 1.92
CA ARG A 47 -20.38 -9.89 2.79
C ARG A 47 -20.82 -11.09 1.96
N ALA A 48 -20.71 -12.28 2.54
CA ALA A 48 -21.38 -13.46 1.99
C ALA A 48 -22.90 -13.25 2.05
N LYS A 49 -23.60 -13.58 0.97
CA LYS A 49 -25.07 -13.58 0.91
C LYS A 49 -25.60 -14.60 1.92
N GLN A 50 -26.62 -14.22 2.68
CA GLN A 50 -27.33 -15.18 3.52
C GLN A 50 -27.99 -16.24 2.63
N ARG A 51 -27.51 -17.48 2.70
CA ARG A 51 -28.17 -18.60 2.03
C ARG A 51 -29.48 -18.90 2.76
N SER A 52 -30.57 -19.08 2.02
CA SER A 52 -31.84 -19.59 2.57
C SER A 52 -31.58 -20.93 3.28
N ALA A 53 -32.03 -21.05 4.53
CA ALA A 53 -31.91 -22.27 5.33
C ALA A 53 -32.51 -23.48 4.57
N GLY A 54 -31.65 -24.33 4.01
CA GLY A 54 -32.08 -25.52 3.27
C GLY A 54 -31.11 -26.05 2.20
N GLY A 55 -30.13 -25.25 1.77
CA GLY A 55 -29.08 -25.71 0.87
C GLY A 55 -27.92 -26.37 1.62
N ALA A 56 -27.49 -27.56 1.19
CA ALA A 56 -26.26 -28.18 1.70
C ALA A 56 -25.08 -27.19 1.56
N PRO A 57 -24.12 -27.18 2.50
CA PRO A 57 -22.90 -26.40 2.34
C PRO A 57 -22.20 -26.92 1.09
N VAL A 58 -22.20 -26.13 0.02
CA VAL A 58 -21.28 -26.35 -1.09
C VAL A 58 -19.90 -26.09 -0.50
N PRO A 59 -18.96 -27.05 -0.52
CA PRO A 59 -17.61 -26.80 -0.06
C PRO A 59 -17.11 -25.53 -0.75
N ALA A 60 -16.50 -24.61 -0.02
CA ALA A 60 -15.81 -23.49 -0.63
C ALA A 60 -14.80 -24.08 -1.61
N VAL A 61 -15.13 -24.05 -2.91
CA VAL A 61 -14.19 -24.46 -3.93
C VAL A 61 -13.07 -23.43 -3.83
N ARG A 62 -11.90 -23.84 -3.32
CA ARG A 62 -10.72 -22.98 -3.30
C ARG A 62 -10.54 -22.46 -4.72
N ALA A 63 -10.68 -21.16 -4.89
CA ALA A 63 -10.53 -20.53 -6.18
C ALA A 63 -9.05 -20.30 -6.48
N PHE A 64 -8.20 -20.24 -5.45
CA PHE A 64 -6.75 -20.19 -5.60
C PHE A 64 -6.08 -21.54 -5.39
N GLU A 65 -4.90 -21.69 -5.99
CA GLU A 65 -3.98 -22.81 -5.80
C GLU A 65 -2.69 -22.30 -5.15
N TYR A 66 -2.06 -23.14 -4.34
CA TYR A 66 -0.85 -22.79 -3.60
C TYR A 66 0.22 -23.85 -3.83
N ALA A 67 1.45 -23.43 -4.10
CA ALA A 67 2.59 -24.33 -4.28
C ALA A 67 3.86 -23.78 -3.61
N TYR A 68 4.66 -24.69 -3.08
CA TYR A 68 5.96 -24.40 -2.49
C TYR A 68 6.97 -25.27 -3.23
N ALA A 69 7.61 -24.72 -4.27
CA ALA A 69 8.53 -25.47 -5.12
C ALA A 69 9.83 -25.73 -4.33
N PRO A 70 10.36 -26.96 -4.32
CA PRO A 70 11.65 -27.22 -3.68
C PRO A 70 12.75 -26.45 -4.44
N PRO A 71 13.65 -25.75 -3.73
CA PRO A 71 14.79 -25.10 -4.36
C PRO A 71 15.85 -26.13 -4.76
N ASP A 72 16.70 -25.80 -5.72
CA ASP A 72 17.91 -26.58 -6.05
C ASP A 72 19.05 -26.21 -5.10
N SER A 73 19.14 -24.94 -4.71
CA SER A 73 20.20 -24.39 -3.86
C SER A 73 20.09 -24.92 -2.42
N PRO A 74 21.16 -25.54 -1.86
CA PRO A 74 21.19 -26.02 -0.48
C PRO A 74 20.90 -24.91 0.55
N GLY A 75 21.33 -23.67 0.27
CA GLY A 75 21.13 -22.51 1.14
C GLY A 75 19.67 -22.05 1.28
N LEU A 76 18.77 -22.47 0.37
CA LEU A 76 17.36 -22.09 0.40
C LEU A 76 16.46 -23.19 0.97
N GLN A 77 16.97 -24.41 1.16
CA GLN A 77 16.19 -25.56 1.63
C GLN A 77 15.50 -25.30 2.98
N GLN A 78 16.21 -24.65 3.91
CA GLN A 78 15.62 -24.35 5.22
C GLN A 78 14.48 -23.31 5.11
N ILE A 79 14.62 -22.33 4.22
CA ILE A 79 13.56 -21.34 3.96
C ILE A 79 12.35 -22.06 3.35
N HIS A 80 12.56 -22.88 2.32
CA HIS A 80 11.50 -23.69 1.71
C HIS A 80 10.71 -24.50 2.74
N VAL A 81 11.40 -25.29 3.58
CA VAL A 81 10.74 -26.10 4.62
C VAL A 81 9.90 -25.23 5.55
N ARG A 82 10.45 -24.12 6.05
CA ARG A 82 9.71 -23.24 6.97
C ARG A 82 8.49 -22.60 6.32
N VAL A 83 8.62 -22.13 5.09
CA VAL A 83 7.55 -21.45 4.34
C VAL A 83 6.43 -22.44 4.01
N ARG A 84 6.78 -23.64 3.55
CA ARG A 84 5.84 -24.73 3.28
C ARG A 84 5.12 -25.16 4.55
N ASP A 85 5.85 -25.44 5.63
CA ASP A 85 5.26 -25.93 6.87
C ASP A 85 4.37 -24.88 7.56
N ALA A 86 4.72 -23.60 7.40
CA ALA A 86 3.89 -22.48 7.83
C ALA A 86 2.70 -22.20 6.91
N ASP A 87 2.63 -22.84 5.73
CA ASP A 87 1.63 -22.58 4.69
C ASP A 87 1.57 -21.07 4.36
N LEU A 88 2.74 -20.45 4.18
CA LEU A 88 2.94 -18.99 4.24
C LEU A 88 1.94 -18.20 3.37
N LEU A 89 1.87 -18.53 2.08
CA LEU A 89 1.05 -17.82 1.09
C LEU A 89 -0.45 -17.93 1.39
N HIS A 90 -0.93 -19.14 1.69
CA HIS A 90 -2.33 -19.36 2.03
C HIS A 90 -2.71 -18.77 3.40
N ARG A 91 -1.74 -18.50 4.29
CA ARG A 91 -1.99 -17.86 5.59
C ARG A 91 -1.80 -16.33 5.59
N LEU A 92 -1.65 -15.70 4.43
CA LEU A 92 -1.72 -14.24 4.35
C LEU A 92 -3.19 -13.80 4.46
N PRO A 93 -3.56 -12.93 5.42
CA PRO A 93 -4.95 -12.55 5.67
C PRO A 93 -5.67 -12.03 4.42
N GLU A 94 -4.98 -11.18 3.65
CA GLU A 94 -5.54 -10.59 2.45
C GLU A 94 -5.76 -11.60 1.34
N VAL A 95 -4.85 -12.57 1.18
CA VAL A 95 -4.99 -13.64 0.18
C VAL A 95 -6.16 -14.55 0.55
N GLN A 96 -6.32 -14.89 1.83
CA GLN A 96 -7.48 -15.65 2.31
C GLN A 96 -8.79 -14.92 2.07
N ALA A 97 -8.82 -13.61 2.33
CA ALA A 97 -10.02 -12.81 2.12
C ALA A 97 -10.43 -12.70 0.65
N MET A 98 -9.47 -12.80 -0.27
CA MET A 98 -9.72 -12.78 -1.72
C MET A 98 -10.03 -14.16 -2.32
N ASP A 99 -9.67 -15.26 -1.65
CA ASP A 99 -9.86 -16.62 -2.17
C ASP A 99 -11.36 -16.93 -2.34
N GLY A 100 -11.80 -16.97 -3.60
CA GLY A 100 -13.20 -17.16 -3.97
C GLY A 100 -14.04 -15.88 -4.02
N LEU A 101 -13.45 -14.71 -3.70
CA LEU A 101 -14.15 -13.43 -3.72
C LEU A 101 -14.52 -12.98 -5.14
N PHE A 102 -13.70 -13.33 -6.13
CA PHE A 102 -13.88 -12.93 -7.53
C PHE A 102 -14.12 -14.12 -8.46
N VAL A 103 -14.93 -13.93 -9.49
CA VAL A 103 -15.06 -14.87 -10.60
C VAL A 103 -13.89 -14.67 -11.55
N LEU A 104 -12.85 -15.48 -11.41
CA LEU A 104 -11.70 -15.46 -12.30
C LEU A 104 -11.91 -16.41 -13.49
N PRO A 105 -11.57 -16.01 -14.74
CA PRO A 105 -11.70 -16.89 -15.90
C PRO A 105 -10.70 -18.04 -15.89
N ARG A 106 -9.59 -17.86 -15.17
CA ARG A 106 -8.56 -18.89 -14.95
C ARG A 106 -8.20 -18.90 -13.48
N ARG A 107 -7.77 -20.07 -13.01
CA ARG A 107 -7.37 -20.28 -11.62
C ARG A 107 -6.05 -19.57 -11.33
N LEU A 108 -6.03 -18.67 -10.36
CA LEU A 108 -4.82 -17.99 -9.91
C LEU A 108 -4.04 -18.90 -8.96
N ARG A 109 -2.72 -19.00 -9.20
CA ARG A 109 -1.80 -19.82 -8.42
C ARG A 109 -0.80 -18.94 -7.69
N TYR A 110 -0.53 -19.25 -6.42
CA TYR A 110 0.48 -18.60 -5.61
C TYR A 110 1.62 -19.58 -5.36
N VAL A 111 2.84 -19.19 -5.74
CA VAL A 111 4.00 -20.08 -5.72
C VAL A 111 5.14 -19.44 -4.96
N THR A 112 5.82 -20.21 -4.10
CA THR A 112 7.19 -19.86 -3.69
C THR A 112 8.19 -20.72 -4.45
N ALA A 113 9.28 -20.13 -4.91
CA ALA A 113 10.30 -20.82 -5.69
C ALA A 113 11.68 -20.18 -5.51
N GLU A 114 12.73 -20.90 -5.92
CA GLU A 114 14.04 -20.30 -6.17
C GLU A 114 14.02 -19.56 -7.51
N CYS A 115 14.58 -18.35 -7.53
CA CYS A 115 14.56 -17.47 -8.71
C CYS A 115 15.96 -17.07 -9.18
N GLY A 116 17.00 -17.32 -8.39
CA GLY A 116 18.36 -16.85 -8.63
C GLY A 116 18.63 -15.43 -8.11
N GLU A 117 17.60 -14.61 -7.98
CA GLU A 117 17.65 -13.28 -7.39
C GLU A 117 16.41 -12.99 -6.52
N PHE A 118 16.51 -11.96 -5.67
CA PHE A 118 15.36 -11.53 -4.89
C PHE A 118 14.38 -10.76 -5.76
N GLY A 119 13.10 -11.12 -5.65
CA GLY A 119 11.98 -10.49 -6.32
C GLY A 119 10.66 -11.21 -6.06
N ALA A 120 9.62 -10.69 -6.68
CA ALA A 120 8.38 -11.39 -6.93
C ALA A 120 7.90 -10.97 -8.33
N PHE A 121 7.05 -11.77 -8.94
CA PHE A 121 6.49 -11.44 -10.24
C PHE A 121 5.19 -12.21 -10.48
N TYR A 122 4.29 -11.61 -11.23
CA TYR A 122 3.18 -12.29 -11.88
C TYR A 122 3.59 -12.85 -13.24
N ARG A 123 3.27 -14.12 -13.50
CA ARG A 123 3.43 -14.79 -14.80
C ARG A 123 2.07 -14.95 -15.50
N PRO A 124 1.78 -14.18 -16.56
CA PRO A 124 0.49 -14.20 -17.25
C PRO A 124 0.13 -15.54 -17.93
N ALA A 125 1.14 -16.27 -18.43
CA ALA A 125 0.94 -17.52 -19.16
C ALA A 125 0.45 -18.63 -18.23
N GLU A 126 1.12 -18.80 -17.09
CA GLU A 126 0.83 -19.81 -16.06
C GLU A 126 -0.24 -19.36 -15.06
N THR A 127 -0.61 -18.06 -15.07
CA THR A 127 -1.49 -17.45 -14.06
C THR A 127 -0.96 -17.65 -12.65
N GLU A 128 0.32 -17.32 -12.47
CA GLU A 128 1.07 -17.56 -11.23
C GLU A 128 1.63 -16.27 -10.65
N VAL A 129 1.34 -15.99 -9.37
CA VAL A 129 2.10 -15.04 -8.56
C VAL A 129 3.23 -15.80 -7.88
N VAL A 130 4.47 -15.42 -8.16
CA VAL A 130 5.66 -16.10 -7.65
C VAL A 130 6.38 -15.20 -6.66
N LEU A 131 6.64 -15.71 -5.45
CA LEU A 131 7.48 -15.09 -4.43
C LEU A 131 8.81 -15.87 -4.31
N CYS A 132 9.92 -15.21 -4.59
CA CYS A 132 11.23 -15.84 -4.56
C CYS A 132 11.72 -16.09 -3.12
N TYR A 133 12.33 -17.24 -2.85
CA TYR A 133 12.91 -17.54 -1.53
C TYR A 133 14.03 -16.55 -1.15
N GLU A 134 14.75 -16.05 -2.13
CA GLU A 134 15.76 -15.01 -1.99
C GLU A 134 15.16 -13.72 -1.39
N THR A 135 13.92 -13.38 -1.75
CA THR A 135 13.20 -12.24 -1.17
C THR A 135 12.98 -12.41 0.32
N LEU A 136 12.57 -13.59 0.75
CA LEU A 136 12.38 -13.89 2.18
C LEU A 136 13.70 -13.77 2.96
N ARG A 137 14.79 -14.29 2.39
CA ARG A 137 16.14 -14.16 2.97
C ARG A 137 16.53 -12.69 3.09
N THR A 138 16.46 -11.94 2.00
CA THR A 138 16.87 -10.52 1.96
C THR A 138 16.02 -9.65 2.88
N LEU A 139 14.70 -9.89 2.95
CA LEU A 139 13.83 -9.19 3.89
C LEU A 139 14.21 -9.49 5.34
N TYR A 140 14.55 -10.74 5.66
CA TYR A 140 14.95 -11.12 7.02
C TYR A 140 16.29 -10.47 7.41
N GLU A 141 17.28 -10.49 6.51
CA GLU A 141 18.57 -9.82 6.70
C GLU A 141 18.40 -8.31 6.92
N ARG A 142 17.58 -7.64 6.12
CA ARG A 142 17.26 -6.22 6.34
C ARG A 142 16.52 -5.96 7.64
N GLY A 143 15.60 -6.85 8.01
CA GLY A 143 14.92 -6.81 9.29
C GLY A 143 15.90 -6.85 10.47
N LEU A 144 16.93 -7.71 10.39
CA LEU A 144 18.00 -7.77 11.39
C LEU A 144 18.83 -6.47 11.43
N GLU A 145 19.19 -5.92 10.27
CA GLU A 145 19.93 -4.65 10.23
C GLU A 145 19.15 -3.51 10.87
N GLN A 146 17.86 -3.38 10.56
CA GLN A 146 17.00 -2.36 11.14
C GLN A 146 16.80 -2.58 12.65
N GLN A 147 16.64 -3.83 13.07
CA GLN A 147 16.56 -4.18 14.49
C GLN A 147 17.80 -3.68 15.24
N GLN A 148 18.99 -3.96 14.71
CA GLN A 148 20.26 -3.58 15.32
C GLN A 148 20.47 -2.06 15.35
N ARG A 149 20.15 -1.37 14.25
CA ARG A 149 20.29 0.10 14.16
C ARG A 149 19.29 0.85 15.04
N GLY A 150 18.06 0.36 15.12
CA GLY A 150 16.96 1.00 15.83
C GLY A 150 16.79 0.57 17.28
N GLY A 151 17.54 -0.45 17.74
CA GLY A 151 17.35 -1.02 19.08
C GLY A 151 15.96 -1.67 19.26
N LEU A 152 15.46 -2.34 18.22
CA LEU A 152 14.11 -2.91 18.18
C LEU A 152 14.09 -4.33 18.80
N ASP A 153 12.91 -4.80 19.19
CA ASP A 153 12.76 -6.11 19.82
C ASP A 153 13.07 -7.30 18.89
N ASP A 154 13.32 -8.46 19.49
CA ASP A 154 13.70 -9.71 18.81
C ASP A 154 12.68 -10.22 17.78
N GLY A 155 11.41 -9.80 17.88
CA GLY A 155 10.38 -10.15 16.91
C GLY A 155 10.42 -9.31 15.64
N TYR A 156 11.18 -8.20 15.62
CA TYR A 156 11.15 -7.23 14.53
C TYR A 156 11.50 -7.83 13.15
N PRO A 157 12.56 -8.65 12.98
CA PRO A 157 12.91 -9.17 11.65
C PRO A 157 11.80 -9.99 11.01
N LEU A 158 11.10 -10.83 11.78
CA LEU A 158 9.98 -11.61 11.26
C LEU A 158 8.75 -10.74 10.97
N ARG A 159 8.48 -9.71 11.79
CA ARG A 159 7.43 -8.74 11.49
C ARG A 159 7.72 -7.97 10.19
N TYR A 160 8.98 -7.58 9.99
CA TYR A 160 9.41 -6.90 8.78
C TYR A 160 9.23 -7.77 7.53
N VAL A 161 9.63 -9.06 7.59
CA VAL A 161 9.36 -10.03 6.52
C VAL A 161 7.86 -10.12 6.25
N ARG A 162 7.04 -10.32 7.29
CA ARG A 162 5.59 -10.51 7.16
C ARG A 162 4.90 -9.29 6.53
N ALA A 163 5.26 -8.09 6.97
CA ALA A 163 4.72 -6.85 6.43
C ALA A 163 5.03 -6.70 4.94
N ASN A 164 6.29 -6.93 4.56
CA ASN A 164 6.75 -6.76 3.19
C ASN A 164 6.17 -7.82 2.25
N ILE A 165 6.09 -9.10 2.64
CA ILE A 165 5.52 -10.12 1.76
C ILE A 165 4.02 -9.91 1.53
N ARG A 166 3.28 -9.37 2.51
CA ARG A 166 1.86 -9.02 2.32
C ARG A 166 1.75 -8.01 1.19
N PHE A 167 2.50 -6.92 1.27
CA PHE A 167 2.48 -5.89 0.23
C PHE A 167 2.96 -6.42 -1.13
N ILE A 168 4.12 -7.10 -1.17
CA ILE A 168 4.72 -7.61 -2.42
C ILE A 168 3.80 -8.62 -3.10
N VAL A 169 3.25 -9.60 -2.37
CA VAL A 169 2.34 -10.59 -2.97
C VAL A 169 1.05 -9.94 -3.45
N LEU A 170 0.54 -8.92 -2.76
CA LEU A 170 -0.66 -8.19 -3.18
C LEU A 170 -0.40 -7.29 -4.38
N HIS A 171 0.80 -6.72 -4.50
CA HIS A 171 1.22 -5.99 -5.69
C HIS A 171 1.17 -6.90 -6.93
N GLU A 172 1.79 -8.08 -6.86
CA GLU A 172 1.72 -9.07 -7.95
C GLU A 172 0.30 -9.62 -8.17
N THR A 173 -0.49 -9.75 -7.11
CA THR A 173 -1.91 -10.09 -7.23
C THR A 173 -2.67 -9.00 -7.99
N GLY A 174 -2.28 -7.73 -7.84
CA GLY A 174 -2.85 -6.64 -8.62
C GLY A 174 -2.64 -6.84 -10.12
N HIS A 175 -1.41 -7.19 -10.54
CA HIS A 175 -1.15 -7.53 -11.95
C HIS A 175 -2.00 -8.71 -12.40
N ALA A 176 -2.13 -9.73 -11.55
CA ALA A 176 -2.95 -10.89 -11.84
C ALA A 176 -4.43 -10.52 -12.03
N LEU A 177 -5.01 -9.71 -11.14
CA LEU A 177 -6.40 -9.27 -11.22
C LEU A 177 -6.64 -8.37 -12.44
N ALA A 178 -5.74 -7.42 -12.70
CA ALA A 178 -5.84 -6.55 -13.86
C ALA A 178 -5.84 -7.36 -15.17
N HIS A 179 -4.96 -8.35 -15.29
CA HIS A 179 -4.90 -9.23 -16.45
C HIS A 179 -6.10 -10.19 -16.55
N LEU A 180 -6.46 -10.86 -15.45
CA LEU A 180 -7.51 -11.89 -15.46
C LEU A 180 -8.91 -11.31 -15.60
N LEU A 181 -9.15 -10.10 -15.10
CA LEU A 181 -10.45 -9.44 -15.15
C LEU A 181 -10.54 -8.39 -16.27
N ASP A 182 -9.48 -8.24 -17.07
CA ASP A 182 -9.37 -7.23 -18.14
C ASP A 182 -9.66 -5.81 -17.63
N LEU A 183 -9.04 -5.45 -16.48
CA LEU A 183 -9.26 -4.15 -15.85
C LEU A 183 -8.47 -3.06 -16.59
N PRO A 184 -9.10 -1.92 -16.94
CA PRO A 184 -8.39 -0.82 -17.57
C PRO A 184 -7.44 -0.14 -16.59
N VAL A 185 -6.17 0.01 -17.00
CA VAL A 185 -5.14 0.79 -16.30
C VAL A 185 -4.60 1.85 -17.24
N THR A 186 -4.96 3.12 -17.00
CA THR A 186 -4.61 4.24 -17.88
C THR A 186 -3.43 5.09 -17.36
N GLY A 187 -2.85 4.71 -16.23
CA GLY A 187 -1.68 5.36 -15.60
C GLY A 187 -0.45 4.45 -15.60
N ARG A 188 0.56 4.78 -14.77
CA ARG A 188 1.69 3.86 -14.54
C ARG A 188 1.17 2.62 -13.80
N GLN A 189 1.41 1.45 -14.36
CA GLN A 189 0.81 0.21 -13.87
C GLN A 189 1.25 -0.10 -12.43
N GLU A 190 2.54 0.06 -12.14
CA GLU A 190 3.12 -0.12 -10.80
C GLU A 190 2.45 0.72 -9.72
N ASP A 191 2.24 2.01 -10.00
CA ASP A 191 1.60 2.93 -9.04
C ASP A 191 0.16 2.49 -8.77
N ALA A 192 -0.53 1.96 -9.78
CA ALA A 192 -1.87 1.42 -9.63
C ALA A 192 -1.86 0.11 -8.80
N MET A 193 -0.89 -0.78 -9.00
CA MET A 193 -0.76 -2.02 -8.23
C MET A 193 -0.36 -1.77 -6.77
N ASP A 194 0.50 -0.78 -6.52
CA ASP A 194 0.80 -0.30 -5.16
C ASP A 194 -0.44 0.25 -4.45
N GLN A 195 -1.26 1.02 -5.17
CA GLN A 195 -2.55 1.49 -4.64
C GLN A 195 -3.44 0.32 -4.25
N LEU A 196 -3.58 -0.66 -5.14
CA LEU A 196 -4.42 -1.82 -4.87
C LEU A 196 -3.89 -2.62 -3.68
N ALA A 197 -2.58 -2.91 -3.63
CA ALA A 197 -1.95 -3.62 -2.52
C ALA A 197 -2.20 -2.91 -1.18
N ALA A 198 -1.99 -1.59 -1.13
CA ALA A 198 -2.27 -0.80 0.07
C ALA A 198 -3.74 -0.85 0.47
N ILE A 199 -4.66 -0.69 -0.49
CA ILE A 199 -6.11 -0.76 -0.24
C ILE A 199 -6.51 -2.15 0.29
N LEU A 200 -5.97 -3.23 -0.28
CA LEU A 200 -6.26 -4.59 0.16
C LEU A 200 -5.76 -4.82 1.59
N MET A 201 -4.55 -4.37 1.94
CA MET A 201 -4.05 -4.44 3.32
C MET A 201 -4.91 -3.61 4.29
N LEU A 202 -5.38 -2.43 3.87
CA LEU A 202 -6.26 -1.57 4.69
C LEU A 202 -7.66 -2.18 4.90
N ARG A 203 -8.16 -2.98 3.96
CA ARG A 203 -9.52 -3.55 3.99
C ARG A 203 -9.57 -4.97 4.56
N PHE A 204 -8.59 -5.78 4.20
CA PHE A 204 -8.53 -7.21 4.54
C PHE A 204 -7.44 -7.54 5.55
N ALA A 205 -7.05 -6.55 6.36
CA ALA A 205 -6.28 -6.80 7.56
C ALA A 205 -6.94 -7.89 8.43
N ASP A 206 -6.10 -8.64 9.15
CA ASP A 206 -6.57 -9.64 10.10
C ASP A 206 -7.51 -8.98 11.12
N LEU A 207 -8.54 -9.72 11.57
CA LEU A 207 -9.53 -9.18 12.52
C LEU A 207 -8.88 -8.74 13.83
N ASP A 208 -7.81 -9.44 14.22
CA ASP A 208 -7.02 -9.16 15.43
C ASP A 208 -5.98 -8.05 15.23
N GLU A 209 -5.81 -7.54 14.00
CA GLU A 209 -4.88 -6.47 13.70
C GLU A 209 -5.52 -5.09 13.93
N THR A 210 -4.86 -4.27 14.74
CA THR A 210 -5.24 -2.87 14.95
C THR A 210 -4.87 -2.03 13.73
N SER A 211 -5.58 -0.92 13.50
CA SER A 211 -5.24 0.00 12.40
C SER A 211 -3.79 0.47 12.48
N ALA A 212 -3.28 0.74 13.70
CA ALA A 212 -1.88 1.12 13.91
C ALA A 212 -0.89 0.04 13.43
N GLN A 213 -1.18 -1.25 13.63
CA GLN A 213 -0.35 -2.35 13.12
C GLN A 213 -0.39 -2.43 11.59
N VAL A 214 -1.57 -2.26 10.97
CA VAL A 214 -1.70 -2.24 9.49
C VAL A 214 -0.87 -1.11 8.90
N ILE A 215 -0.98 0.11 9.45
CA ILE A 215 -0.15 1.24 9.02
C ILE A 215 1.33 0.97 9.26
N GLY A 216 1.71 0.40 10.41
CA GLY A 216 3.10 0.01 10.67
C GLY A 216 3.65 -0.96 9.62
N ASN A 217 2.83 -1.92 9.18
CA ASN A 217 3.20 -2.83 8.10
C ASN A 217 3.35 -2.12 6.75
N LEU A 218 2.43 -1.23 6.41
CA LEU A 218 2.49 -0.45 5.17
C LEU A 218 3.68 0.50 5.15
N ARG A 219 4.08 1.07 6.30
CA ARG A 219 5.30 1.88 6.43
C ARG A 219 6.56 1.03 6.22
N MET A 220 6.63 -0.16 6.83
CA MET A 220 7.74 -1.10 6.58
C MET A 220 7.83 -1.51 5.09
N ALA A 221 6.68 -1.66 4.42
CA ALA A 221 6.64 -1.91 2.98
C ALA A 221 7.06 -0.69 2.15
N ALA A 222 6.67 0.52 2.56
CA ALA A 222 7.14 1.76 1.93
C ALA A 222 8.66 1.86 2.02
N ASP A 223 9.24 1.70 3.22
CA ASP A 223 10.69 1.77 3.42
C ASP A 223 11.45 0.77 2.54
N TRP A 224 10.87 -0.40 2.26
CA TRP A 224 11.45 -1.36 1.32
C TRP A 224 11.53 -0.85 -0.13
N LEU A 225 10.63 0.02 -0.58
CA LEU A 225 10.72 0.66 -1.90
C LEU A 225 11.98 1.53 -2.04
N LEU A 226 12.54 1.98 -0.92
CA LEU A 226 13.80 2.71 -0.86
C LEU A 226 15.03 1.79 -0.78
N SER A 227 14.85 0.47 -0.74
CA SER A 227 15.93 -0.50 -0.51
C SER A 227 17.04 -0.48 -1.55
N ARG A 228 16.73 -0.08 -2.79
CA ARG A 228 17.65 0.11 -3.91
C ARG A 228 17.89 1.59 -4.25
N SER A 229 17.42 2.51 -3.40
CA SER A 229 17.60 3.95 -3.60
C SER A 229 19.07 4.33 -3.52
N THR A 230 19.57 5.02 -4.54
CA THR A 230 20.92 5.58 -4.55
C THR A 230 20.92 7.11 -4.52
N GLY A 231 19.77 7.74 -4.75
CA GLY A 231 19.65 9.18 -5.01
C GLY A 231 20.36 9.65 -6.29
N ALA A 232 20.91 8.73 -7.08
CA ALA A 232 21.70 9.01 -8.27
C ALA A 232 21.11 8.28 -9.48
N TYR A 233 20.33 9.01 -10.29
CA TYR A 233 19.63 8.46 -11.45
C TYR A 233 20.28 8.91 -12.77
N ASN A 234 20.36 7.98 -13.71
CA ASN A 234 20.68 8.28 -15.10
C ASN A 234 19.39 8.36 -15.93
N LEU A 235 19.50 8.75 -17.21
CA LEU A 235 18.33 8.86 -18.09
C LEU A 235 17.60 7.53 -18.29
N HIS A 236 18.28 6.38 -18.16
CA HIS A 236 17.62 5.07 -18.24
C HIS A 236 16.66 4.85 -17.07
N ALA A 237 17.05 5.23 -15.84
CA ALA A 237 16.16 5.13 -14.68
C ALA A 237 14.89 5.99 -14.82
N TYR A 238 14.98 7.15 -15.49
CA TYR A 238 13.81 7.99 -15.79
C TYR A 238 12.97 7.48 -16.97
N ALA A 239 13.58 6.76 -17.90
CA ALA A 239 12.91 6.18 -19.06
C ALA A 239 12.27 4.82 -18.78
N ASP A 240 12.55 4.24 -17.61
CA ASP A 240 11.95 2.99 -17.15
C ASP A 240 10.42 3.11 -17.08
N GLU A 241 9.73 2.01 -17.36
CA GLU A 241 8.27 1.92 -17.26
C GLU A 241 7.79 1.90 -15.79
N HIS A 242 8.67 1.52 -14.87
CA HIS A 242 8.44 1.57 -13.42
C HIS A 242 8.81 2.95 -12.87
N ALA A 243 7.97 3.50 -11.99
CA ALA A 243 8.31 4.74 -11.30
C ALA A 243 9.52 4.51 -10.38
N LEU A 244 10.28 5.59 -10.11
CA LEU A 244 11.39 5.52 -9.16
C LEU A 244 10.88 5.05 -7.79
N GLY A 245 11.67 4.24 -7.07
CA GLY A 245 11.28 3.69 -5.77
C GLY A 245 10.90 4.78 -4.76
N GLU A 246 11.51 5.95 -4.86
CA GLU A 246 11.26 7.15 -4.05
C GLU A 246 9.92 7.80 -4.39
N GLN A 247 9.51 7.78 -5.66
CA GLN A 247 8.19 8.25 -6.06
C GLN A 247 7.11 7.30 -5.54
N ARG A 248 7.32 5.99 -5.69
CA ARG A 248 6.43 4.95 -5.16
C ARG A 248 6.32 5.03 -3.63
N TYR A 249 7.44 5.26 -2.94
CA TYR A 249 7.50 5.52 -1.50
C TYR A 249 6.55 6.66 -1.09
N PHE A 250 6.72 7.86 -1.67
CA PHE A 250 5.87 9.00 -1.30
C PHE A 250 4.41 8.82 -1.72
N ASN A 251 4.13 8.08 -2.80
CA ASN A 251 2.77 7.71 -3.18
C ASN A 251 2.12 6.80 -2.14
N LEU A 252 2.83 5.77 -1.68
CA LEU A 252 2.34 4.86 -0.65
C LEU A 252 2.14 5.56 0.71
N GLN A 253 3.11 6.39 1.13
CA GLN A 253 2.97 7.21 2.34
C GLN A 253 1.76 8.14 2.26
N CYS A 254 1.50 8.72 1.09
CA CYS A 254 0.33 9.55 0.88
C CYS A 254 -0.98 8.76 0.99
N LEU A 255 -1.03 7.53 0.48
CA LEU A 255 -2.19 6.65 0.64
C LEU A 255 -2.47 6.37 2.12
N ILE A 256 -1.43 6.02 2.89
CA ILE A 256 -1.48 5.76 4.33
C ILE A 256 -1.99 6.99 5.08
N TYR A 257 -1.36 8.15 4.90
CA TYR A 257 -1.75 9.39 5.58
C TYR A 257 -3.17 9.82 5.24
N GLY A 258 -3.58 9.67 3.97
CA GLY A 258 -4.91 10.07 3.52
C GLY A 258 -6.06 9.22 4.09
N THR A 259 -5.77 8.11 4.77
CA THR A 259 -6.78 7.31 5.48
C THR A 259 -7.30 8.03 6.73
N ASP A 260 -6.40 8.56 7.55
CA ASP A 260 -6.69 9.30 8.77
C ASP A 260 -5.58 10.33 9.05
N PRO A 261 -5.69 11.55 8.48
CA PRO A 261 -4.68 12.60 8.67
C PRO A 261 -4.47 13.01 10.13
N ALA A 262 -5.48 12.83 10.99
CA ALA A 262 -5.38 13.19 12.40
C ALA A 262 -4.56 12.14 13.17
N ALA A 263 -4.82 10.85 12.93
CA ALA A 263 -4.04 9.77 13.53
C ALA A 263 -2.60 9.69 13.00
N PHE A 264 -2.33 10.22 11.80
CA PHE A 264 -1.02 10.19 11.15
C PHE A 264 -0.34 11.54 11.02
N ALA A 265 -0.72 12.53 11.82
CA ALA A 265 -0.10 13.86 11.82
C ALA A 265 1.43 13.79 11.95
N ASP A 266 1.93 12.88 12.80
CA ASP A 266 3.35 12.65 13.05
C ASP A 266 4.15 12.25 11.79
N MET A 267 3.52 11.71 10.74
CA MET A 267 4.22 11.42 9.47
C MET A 267 4.79 12.69 8.82
N VAL A 268 4.11 13.83 8.99
CA VAL A 268 4.58 15.10 8.46
C VAL A 268 5.74 15.63 9.32
N ASP A 269 5.60 15.53 10.64
CA ASP A 269 6.62 15.99 11.59
C ASP A 269 7.89 15.14 11.54
N ALA A 270 7.76 13.84 11.29
CA ALA A 270 8.87 12.90 11.11
C ALA A 270 9.58 13.04 9.75
N GLY A 271 9.00 13.78 8.80
CA GLY A 271 9.56 13.96 7.46
C GLY A 271 9.24 12.84 6.46
N ASP A 272 8.38 11.89 6.83
CA ASP A 272 7.88 10.85 5.93
C ASP A 272 7.05 11.44 4.77
N LEU A 273 6.42 12.60 5.01
CA LEU A 273 5.70 13.38 4.02
C LEU A 273 6.01 14.87 4.17
N THR A 274 6.11 15.58 3.06
CA THR A 274 6.14 17.04 3.10
C THR A 274 4.74 17.59 3.42
N PRO A 275 4.63 18.74 4.12
CA PRO A 275 3.33 19.37 4.36
C PRO A 275 2.55 19.65 3.08
N ALA A 276 3.24 19.98 1.98
CA ALA A 276 2.64 20.21 0.68
C ALA A 276 2.06 18.91 0.06
N ARG A 277 2.77 17.78 0.15
CA ARG A 277 2.27 16.48 -0.33
C ARG A 277 1.04 16.04 0.48
N ALA A 278 1.09 16.18 1.80
CA ALA A 278 0.05 15.73 2.72
C ALA A 278 -1.34 16.35 2.46
N GLN A 279 -1.40 17.60 1.99
CA GLN A 279 -2.66 18.31 1.69
C GLN A 279 -3.54 17.58 0.67
N GLY A 280 -2.92 16.94 -0.34
CA GLY A 280 -3.65 16.22 -1.40
C GLY A 280 -4.07 14.80 -1.02
N CYS A 281 -3.41 14.21 -0.02
CA CYS A 281 -3.50 12.80 0.28
C CYS A 281 -4.91 12.29 0.61
N PRO A 282 -5.72 12.97 1.43
CA PRO A 282 -7.09 12.49 1.71
C PRO A 282 -7.94 12.37 0.44
N ARG A 283 -7.75 13.28 -0.51
CA ARG A 283 -8.47 13.26 -1.79
C ARG A 283 -7.99 12.11 -2.67
N GLU A 284 -6.67 11.92 -2.75
CA GLU A 284 -6.04 10.86 -3.55
C GLU A 284 -6.42 9.47 -3.03
N THR A 285 -6.33 9.23 -1.73
CA THR A 285 -6.74 7.95 -1.13
C THR A 285 -8.20 7.63 -1.41
N ARG A 286 -9.12 8.59 -1.22
CA ARG A 286 -10.56 8.41 -1.55
C ARG A 286 -10.81 8.18 -3.03
N MET A 287 -10.01 8.79 -3.92
CA MET A 287 -10.14 8.59 -5.35
C MET A 287 -9.68 7.19 -5.76
N ALA A 288 -8.49 6.78 -5.30
CA ALA A 288 -7.90 5.46 -5.56
C ALA A 288 -8.80 4.34 -5.02
N THR A 289 -9.24 4.43 -3.76
CA THR A 289 -10.14 3.42 -3.16
C THR A 289 -11.44 3.28 -3.96
N ARG A 290 -12.09 4.38 -4.33
CA ARG A 290 -13.34 4.31 -5.11
C ARG A 290 -13.11 3.78 -6.53
N ALA A 291 -11.99 4.12 -7.17
CA ALA A 291 -11.66 3.61 -8.49
C ALA A 291 -11.52 2.09 -8.45
N TRP A 292 -10.69 1.57 -7.53
CA TRP A 292 -10.49 0.13 -7.36
C TRP A 292 -11.76 -0.62 -6.98
N LEU A 293 -12.59 -0.06 -6.10
CA LEU A 293 -13.89 -0.67 -5.79
C LEU A 293 -14.78 -0.75 -7.05
N ARG A 294 -14.89 0.33 -7.84
CA ARG A 294 -15.69 0.30 -9.08
C ARG A 294 -15.17 -0.71 -10.09
N LEU A 295 -13.85 -0.90 -10.16
CA LEU A 295 -13.23 -1.88 -11.06
C LEU A 295 -13.47 -3.31 -10.60
N LEU A 296 -13.42 -3.60 -9.29
CA LEU A 296 -13.47 -4.96 -8.78
C LEU A 296 -14.89 -5.49 -8.49
N LEU A 297 -15.81 -4.60 -8.09
CA LEU A 297 -17.17 -5.00 -7.69
C LEU A 297 -17.98 -5.76 -8.77
N PRO A 298 -17.89 -5.42 -10.07
CA PRO A 298 -18.56 -6.18 -11.12
C PRO A 298 -18.13 -7.65 -11.23
N HIS A 299 -16.98 -8.01 -10.65
CA HIS A 299 -16.38 -9.34 -10.75
C HIS A 299 -16.56 -10.18 -9.49
N LEU A 300 -17.33 -9.72 -8.50
CA LEU A 300 -17.61 -10.48 -7.30
C LEU A 300 -18.29 -11.82 -7.62
N ALA A 301 -17.89 -12.88 -6.91
CA ALA A 301 -18.55 -14.17 -7.02
C ALA A 301 -20.03 -14.07 -6.56
N PRO A 302 -20.95 -14.88 -7.15
CA PRO A 302 -22.38 -14.75 -6.90
C PRO A 302 -22.81 -14.87 -5.44
N ASP A 303 -21.99 -15.57 -4.63
CA ASP A 303 -22.17 -15.76 -3.19
C ASP A 303 -21.84 -14.53 -2.35
N PHE A 304 -21.34 -13.44 -2.95
CA PHE A 304 -20.99 -12.21 -2.26
C PHE A 304 -21.85 -11.03 -2.73
N GLU A 305 -22.10 -10.09 -1.83
CA GLU A 305 -22.80 -8.84 -2.10
C GLU A 305 -22.18 -7.66 -1.35
N LEU A 306 -22.42 -6.45 -1.86
CA LEU A 306 -22.13 -5.22 -1.14
C LEU A 306 -23.00 -5.12 0.11
N TYR A 307 -22.45 -4.50 1.16
CA TYR A 307 -23.27 -4.00 2.25
C TYR A 307 -24.08 -2.78 1.73
N GLU A 308 -25.30 -3.05 1.25
CA GLU A 308 -26.04 -2.24 0.27
C GLU A 308 -26.07 -0.74 0.59
N ASP A 309 -26.45 -0.31 1.79
CA ASP A 309 -26.72 1.11 2.04
C ASP A 309 -25.47 1.96 2.20
N GLU A 310 -24.42 1.45 2.84
CA GLU A 310 -23.21 2.25 3.14
C GLU A 310 -22.22 2.22 1.97
N ALA A 311 -22.08 1.06 1.31
CA ALA A 311 -21.23 0.94 0.14
C ALA A 311 -21.79 1.72 -1.05
N GLN A 312 -23.11 1.69 -1.28
CA GLN A 312 -23.72 2.49 -2.35
C GLN A 312 -23.58 3.99 -2.08
N ARG A 313 -23.79 4.46 -0.84
CA ARG A 313 -23.54 5.87 -0.47
C ARG A 313 -22.09 6.29 -0.72
N TYR A 314 -21.13 5.45 -0.34
CA TYR A 314 -19.71 5.71 -0.60
C TYR A 314 -19.37 5.80 -2.10
N LEU A 315 -20.02 4.98 -2.93
CA LEU A 315 -19.84 4.97 -4.39
C LEU A 315 -20.62 6.08 -5.11
N GLN A 316 -21.74 6.56 -4.56
CA GLN A 316 -22.63 7.55 -5.16
C GLN A 316 -22.26 9.00 -4.85
N HIS A 317 -21.50 9.27 -3.78
CA HIS A 317 -21.00 10.63 -3.52
C HIS A 317 -20.08 11.09 -4.67
N GLN A 318 -20.65 11.91 -5.55
CA GLN A 318 -19.93 12.76 -6.48
C GLN A 318 -19.52 14.05 -5.76
N TRP A 319 -18.38 14.59 -6.19
CA TRP A 319 -17.65 15.69 -5.57
C TRP A 319 -18.48 16.95 -5.33
#